data_AF-A0A2B9QBR4-F1
#
_entry.id   AF-A0A2B9QBR4-F1
#
_cell.length_a   1.000
_cell.length_b   1.000
_cell.length_c   1.000
_cell.angle_alpha   90.00
_cell.angle_beta   90.00
_cell.angle_gamma   90.00
#
_symmetry.space_group_name_H-M   'P 1'
#
loop_
_entity.id
_entity.type
_entity.pdbx_description
1 polymer ?
#
loop_
_entity_poly.entity_id
_entity_poly.type
_entity_poly.pdbx_seq_one_letter_code
_entity_poly.pdbx_strand_id
1 'polypeptide(L)'
;MVNKNVEDYLQEGIYGQKQNKPEERNMYLTTLRERVEVALTIGQVMQSNVYTEVTGSMRSSQSLQLFLNGSIAYPHLSKYIKLANEKNVPFTIVQNKGTETPIGLVLSHSTAVDKEQIYVEDAIFKQEMK
;
A
#
# COMPACT_ATOMS: atom_id res chain seq x y z
N MET A 1 26.77 -13.84 13.98
CA MET A 1 25.40 -14.40 13.81
C MET A 1 24.68 -13.43 12.91
N VAL A 2 24.33 -13.86 11.70
CA VAL A 2 23.96 -12.98 10.58
C VAL A 2 22.59 -12.39 10.82
N ASN A 3 22.51 -11.08 11.02
CA ASN A 3 21.27 -10.33 11.11
C ASN A 3 20.73 -10.15 9.68
N LYS A 4 20.12 -11.21 9.14
CA LYS A 4 19.53 -11.26 7.81
C LYS A 4 18.12 -10.63 7.89
N ASN A 5 18.05 -9.35 8.19
CA ASN A 5 16.81 -8.66 8.56
C ASN A 5 16.57 -7.50 7.60
N VAL A 6 15.39 -7.50 6.97
CA VAL A 6 14.78 -6.38 6.22
C VAL A 6 15.38 -6.05 4.84
N GLU A 7 16.70 -6.02 4.66
CA GLU A 7 17.32 -5.60 3.38
C GLU A 7 17.02 -6.57 2.20
N ASP A 8 17.01 -7.89 2.45
CA ASP A 8 16.69 -8.92 1.45
C ASP A 8 15.21 -8.83 0.98
N TYR A 9 14.32 -8.43 1.90
CA TYR A 9 12.88 -8.30 1.65
C TYR A 9 12.55 -7.14 0.71
N LEU A 10 13.38 -6.09 0.72
CA LEU A 10 13.22 -4.89 -0.10
C LEU A 10 13.73 -5.10 -1.52
N GLN A 11 14.86 -5.79 -1.67
CA GLN A 11 15.46 -6.03 -2.98
C GLN A 11 14.67 -7.08 -3.80
N GLU A 12 13.98 -8.01 -3.15
CA GLU A 12 13.19 -9.04 -3.82
C GLU A 12 11.68 -8.74 -3.90
N GLY A 13 11.17 -7.81 -3.09
CA GLY A 13 9.77 -7.37 -3.09
C GLY A 13 9.33 -6.62 -4.35
N ILE A 14 10.29 -6.11 -5.12
CA ILE A 14 10.05 -5.40 -6.40
C ILE A 14 9.63 -6.38 -7.51
N TYR A 15 10.06 -7.65 -7.45
CA TYR A 15 9.81 -8.67 -8.50
C TYR A 15 8.98 -9.87 -8.04
N GLY A 16 8.45 -9.87 -6.81
CA GLY A 16 7.43 -10.85 -6.41
C GLY A 16 7.96 -12.22 -5.99
N GLN A 17 8.84 -12.28 -5.00
CA GLN A 17 8.98 -13.50 -4.20
C GLN A 17 7.69 -13.73 -3.40
N LYS A 18 7.12 -14.95 -3.47
CA LYS A 18 5.98 -15.36 -2.65
C LYS A 18 6.39 -15.39 -1.17
N GLN A 19 6.13 -14.30 -0.45
CA GLN A 19 6.18 -14.28 1.01
C GLN A 19 5.09 -15.20 1.60
N ASN A 20 5.23 -15.60 2.85
CA ASN A 20 4.15 -16.31 3.52
C ASN A 20 2.96 -15.36 3.73
N LYS A 21 1.72 -15.86 3.58
CA LYS A 21 0.47 -15.08 3.71
C LYS A 21 0.40 -14.16 4.95
N PRO A 22 0.92 -14.53 6.14
CA PRO A 22 0.95 -13.63 7.28
C PRO A 22 1.89 -12.43 7.09
N GLU A 23 3.06 -12.64 6.50
CA GLU A 23 4.04 -11.57 6.24
C GLU A 23 3.49 -10.59 5.20
N GLU A 24 2.86 -11.09 4.13
CA GLU A 24 2.18 -10.26 3.15
C GLU A 24 1.09 -9.38 3.79
N ARG A 25 0.28 -9.97 4.67
CA ARG A 25 -0.79 -9.23 5.36
C ARG A 25 -0.24 -8.16 6.30
N ASN A 26 0.91 -8.40 6.92
CA ASN A 26 1.58 -7.38 7.73
C ASN A 26 2.11 -6.25 6.85
N MET A 27 2.72 -6.58 5.71
CA MET A 27 3.27 -5.62 4.76
C MET A 27 2.18 -4.76 4.11
N TYR A 28 1.12 -5.37 3.58
CA TYR A 28 0.08 -4.73 2.77
C TYR A 28 -1.22 -4.47 3.53
N LEU A 29 -1.14 -4.04 4.78
CA LEU A 29 -2.29 -3.55 5.54
C LEU A 29 -3.48 -4.53 5.52
N THR A 30 -3.22 -5.80 5.87
CA THR A 30 -4.16 -6.94 5.94
C THR A 30 -4.61 -7.55 4.61
N THR A 31 -4.14 -7.05 3.45
CA THR A 31 -4.41 -7.68 2.14
C THR A 31 -3.28 -8.62 1.69
N LEU A 32 -3.48 -9.31 0.55
CA LEU A 32 -2.50 -10.19 -0.08
C LEU A 32 -1.87 -9.50 -1.30
N ARG A 33 -0.60 -9.81 -1.62
CA ARG A 33 0.13 -9.17 -2.72
C ARG A 33 -0.55 -9.34 -4.07
N GLU A 34 -1.12 -10.52 -4.31
CA GLU A 34 -1.83 -10.88 -5.54
C GLU A 34 -3.05 -9.98 -5.81
N ARG A 35 -3.60 -9.31 -4.79
CA ARG A 35 -4.80 -8.46 -4.90
C ARG A 35 -4.48 -6.97 -5.03
N VAL A 36 -3.22 -6.59 -4.87
CA VAL A 36 -2.84 -5.17 -4.81
C VAL A 36 -2.91 -4.55 -6.21
N GLU A 37 -3.63 -3.45 -6.32
CA GLU A 37 -3.69 -2.60 -7.51
C GLU A 37 -2.61 -1.52 -7.47
N VAL A 38 -2.50 -0.83 -6.34
CA VAL A 38 -1.48 0.21 -6.08
C VAL A 38 -1.12 0.19 -4.59
N ALA A 39 0.17 0.33 -4.27
CA ALA A 39 0.67 0.55 -2.91
C ALA A 39 1.56 1.81 -2.88
N LEU A 40 1.38 2.63 -1.85
CA LEU A 40 2.21 3.80 -1.57
C LEU A 40 2.90 3.64 -0.21
N THR A 41 4.11 4.16 -0.09
CA THR A 41 4.83 4.24 1.19
C THR A 41 4.23 5.33 2.10
N ILE A 42 4.61 5.31 3.38
CA ILE A 42 4.18 6.31 4.36
C ILE A 42 4.57 7.73 3.90
N GLY A 43 5.83 7.94 3.50
CA GLY A 43 6.31 9.24 3.01
C GLY A 43 5.57 9.72 1.77
N GLN A 44 5.18 8.82 0.86
CA GLN A 44 4.35 9.16 -0.30
C GLN A 44 2.94 9.58 0.12
N VAL A 45 2.31 8.87 1.06
CA VAL A 45 0.99 9.25 1.58
C VAL A 45 1.03 10.64 2.25
N MET A 46 2.11 10.94 2.96
CA MET A 46 2.31 12.20 3.69
C MET A 46 2.48 13.43 2.79
N GLN A 47 2.73 13.26 1.49
CA GLN A 47 2.83 14.39 0.56
C GLN A 47 1.55 15.25 0.56
N SER A 48 1.59 16.50 0.09
CA SER A 48 0.38 17.32 0.03
C SER A 48 -0.59 16.82 -1.05
N ASN A 49 -0.05 16.38 -2.19
CA ASN A 49 -0.85 15.98 -3.35
C ASN A 49 -1.25 14.51 -3.28
N VAL A 50 -2.35 14.18 -3.97
CA VAL A 50 -2.77 12.80 -4.23
C VAL A 50 -2.00 12.28 -5.45
N TYR A 51 -1.48 11.06 -5.36
CA TYR A 51 -0.83 10.41 -6.50
C TYR A 51 -1.83 10.05 -7.59
N THR A 52 -1.50 10.41 -8.82
CA THR A 52 -2.36 10.21 -10.00
C THR A 52 -2.68 8.74 -10.26
N GLU A 53 -1.76 7.85 -9.89
CA GLU A 53 -1.87 6.40 -10.01
C GLU A 53 -3.01 5.88 -9.13
N VAL A 54 -3.17 6.43 -7.92
CA VAL A 54 -4.28 6.07 -7.04
C VAL A 54 -5.60 6.55 -7.62
N THR A 55 -5.67 7.81 -8.07
CA THR A 55 -6.89 8.37 -8.67
C THR A 55 -7.27 7.68 -9.99
N GLY A 56 -6.30 7.31 -10.82
CA GLY A 56 -6.50 6.65 -12.11
C GLY A 56 -6.91 5.18 -11.98
N SER A 57 -6.44 4.49 -10.93
CA SER A 57 -6.82 3.12 -10.63
C SER A 57 -8.15 3.00 -9.88
N MET A 58 -8.61 4.03 -9.16
CA MET A 58 -9.93 4.04 -8.52
C MET A 58 -11.07 4.23 -9.54
N ARG A 59 -11.48 3.11 -10.15
CA ARG A 59 -12.61 3.05 -11.09
C ARG A 59 -13.83 2.43 -10.40
N SER A 60 -14.96 3.14 -10.41
CA SER A 60 -16.18 2.70 -9.72
C SER A 60 -16.79 1.38 -10.24
N SER A 61 -16.35 0.88 -11.40
CA SER A 61 -16.79 -0.41 -11.94
C SER A 61 -16.03 -1.61 -11.38
N GLN A 62 -14.93 -1.40 -10.65
CA GLN A 62 -14.13 -2.46 -10.05
C GLN A 62 -14.45 -2.58 -8.56
N SER A 63 -14.53 -3.82 -8.06
CA SER A 63 -14.68 -4.15 -6.64
C SER A 63 -13.37 -3.87 -5.89
N LEU A 64 -13.10 -2.58 -5.68
CA LEU A 64 -11.91 -2.08 -5.03
C LEU A 64 -12.16 -1.78 -3.55
N GLN A 65 -11.11 -1.86 -2.75
CA GLN A 65 -11.09 -1.41 -1.37
C GLN A 65 -9.79 -0.68 -1.08
N LEU A 66 -9.89 0.42 -0.33
CA LEU A 66 -8.75 1.22 0.09
C LEU A 66 -8.37 0.89 1.54
N PHE A 67 -7.13 0.49 1.77
CA PHE A 67 -6.56 0.32 3.10
C PHE A 67 -5.61 1.47 3.40
N LEU A 68 -5.75 2.05 4.59
CA LEU A 68 -4.98 3.20 5.05
C LEU A 68 -4.27 2.84 6.35
N ASN A 69 -2.98 3.15 6.44
CA ASN A 69 -2.20 2.91 7.65
C ASN A 69 -2.62 3.90 8.75
N GLY A 70 -3.21 3.39 9.83
CA GLY A 70 -3.71 4.17 10.94
C GLY A 70 -2.64 4.83 11.81
N SER A 71 -1.36 4.51 11.59
CA SER A 71 -0.24 5.21 12.22
C SER A 71 0.02 6.59 11.60
N ILE A 72 -0.51 6.87 10.41
CA ILE A 72 -0.37 8.16 9.73
C ILE A 72 -1.40 9.15 10.28
N ALA A 73 -0.96 10.39 10.55
CA ALA A 73 -1.85 11.43 11.02
C ALA A 73 -3.00 11.71 10.02
N TYR A 74 -4.21 11.85 10.56
CA TYR A 74 -5.45 12.02 9.78
C TYR A 74 -5.41 13.08 8.67
N PRO A 75 -4.76 14.25 8.82
CA PRO A 75 -4.68 15.24 7.75
C PRO A 75 -4.15 14.67 6.43
N HIS A 76 -3.13 13.80 6.49
CA HIS A 76 -2.56 13.16 5.30
C HIS A 76 -3.46 12.05 4.73
N LEU A 77 -4.23 11.36 5.58
CA LEU A 77 -5.18 10.33 5.14
C LEU A 77 -6.44 10.94 4.52
N SER A 78 -6.88 12.10 5.02
CA SER A 78 -8.16 12.71 4.70
C SER A 78 -8.38 12.96 3.20
N LYS A 79 -7.32 13.30 2.46
CA LYS A 79 -7.36 13.49 0.99
C LYS A 79 -7.67 12.19 0.24
N TYR A 80 -7.14 11.05 0.70
CA TYR A 80 -7.41 9.74 0.10
C TYR A 80 -8.78 9.21 0.51
N ILE A 81 -9.22 9.50 1.74
CA ILE A 81 -10.59 9.20 2.19
C ILE A 81 -11.61 9.96 1.36
N LYS A 82 -11.39 11.27 1.13
CA LYS A 82 -12.26 12.08 0.24
C LYS A 82 -12.33 11.48 -1.15
N LEU A 83 -11.18 11.18 -1.75
CA LEU A 83 -11.11 10.53 -3.07
C LEU A 83 -11.88 9.20 -3.10
N ALA A 84 -11.71 8.36 -2.08
CA ALA A 84 -12.41 7.08 -1.99
C ALA A 84 -13.93 7.27 -1.96
N ASN A 85 -14.42 8.23 -1.16
CA ASN A 85 -15.84 8.58 -1.13
C ASN A 85 -16.34 9.11 -2.48
N GLU A 86 -15.60 10.01 -3.13
CA GLU A 86 -15.94 10.54 -4.47
C GLU A 86 -16.05 9.43 -5.52
N LYS A 87 -15.23 8.38 -5.40
CA LYS A 87 -15.21 7.23 -6.31
C LYS A 87 -16.09 6.07 -5.86
N ASN A 88 -16.82 6.20 -4.75
CA ASN A 88 -17.63 5.15 -4.13
C ASN A 88 -16.81 3.87 -3.80
N VAL A 89 -15.54 4.05 -3.41
CA VAL A 89 -14.65 2.98 -2.99
C VAL A 89 -14.66 2.89 -1.46
N PRO A 90 -15.02 1.75 -0.86
CA PRO A 90 -14.95 1.57 0.59
C PRO A 90 -13.50 1.69 1.07
N PHE A 91 -13.31 2.25 2.26
CA PHE A 91 -11.99 2.38 2.88
C PHE A 91 -11.97 1.79 4.28
N THR A 92 -10.80 1.32 4.72
CA THR A 92 -10.54 0.81 6.06
C THR A 92 -9.25 1.42 6.59
N ILE A 93 -9.30 1.96 7.81
CA ILE A 93 -8.11 2.41 8.52
C ILE A 93 -7.60 1.24 9.37
N VAL A 94 -6.40 0.76 9.06
CA VAL A 94 -5.78 -0.40 9.69
C VAL A 94 -4.90 0.09 10.83
N GLN A 95 -5.29 -0.23 12.07
CA GLN A 95 -4.47 0.02 13.25
C GLN A 95 -3.41 -1.07 13.37
N ASN A 96 -2.15 -0.65 13.46
CA ASN A 96 -1.04 -1.58 13.47
C ASN A 96 -0.79 -2.13 14.88
N LYS A 97 -0.98 -3.43 15.10
CA LYS A 97 -0.86 -4.10 16.41
C LYS A 97 0.51 -4.74 16.63
N GLY A 98 1.57 -4.04 16.23
CA GLY A 98 2.96 -4.43 16.54
C GLY A 98 3.82 -4.92 15.38
N THR A 99 3.44 -4.68 14.11
CA THR A 99 4.34 -4.94 12.98
C THR A 99 4.48 -3.71 12.10
N GLU A 100 5.59 -3.00 12.21
CA GLU A 100 5.84 -1.81 11.40
C GLU A 100 5.93 -2.19 9.92
N THR A 101 5.25 -1.42 9.08
CA THR A 101 5.32 -1.52 7.61
C THR A 101 5.63 -0.15 7.06
N PRO A 102 6.50 -0.04 6.04
CA PRO A 102 6.73 1.21 5.34
C PRO A 102 5.55 1.61 4.43
N ILE A 103 4.53 0.76 4.29
CA ILE A 103 3.36 1.02 3.45
C ILE A 103 2.35 1.89 4.18
N GLY A 104 1.97 2.99 3.53
CA GLY A 104 1.00 3.95 4.05
C GLY A 104 -0.42 3.73 3.51
N LEU A 105 -0.54 3.21 2.30
CA LEU A 105 -1.81 3.02 1.60
C LEU A 105 -1.73 1.84 0.66
N VAL A 106 -2.82 1.05 0.59
CA VAL A 106 -2.99 -0.01 -0.40
C VAL A 106 -4.38 0.09 -1.02
N LEU A 107 -4.44 0.21 -2.34
CA LEU A 107 -5.65 -0.03 -3.12
C LEU A 107 -5.63 -1.49 -3.57
N SER A 108 -6.69 -2.24 -3.30
CA SER A 108 -6.76 -3.66 -3.63
C SER A 108 -8.07 -4.05 -4.27
N HIS A 109 -8.05 -5.10 -5.08
CA HIS A 109 -9.23 -5.79 -5.60
C HIS A 109 -9.78 -6.81 -4.61
N SER A 110 -11.06 -7.18 -4.78
CA SER A 110 -11.66 -8.30 -4.05
C SER A 110 -11.06 -9.66 -4.44
N THR A 111 -10.52 -9.78 -5.66
CA THR A 111 -9.92 -11.00 -6.24
C THR A 111 -8.46 -10.78 -6.63
N ALA A 112 -7.73 -11.86 -6.91
CA ALA A 112 -6.37 -11.79 -7.42
C ALA A 112 -6.33 -11.12 -8.80
N VAL A 113 -5.33 -10.28 -9.01
CA VAL A 113 -5.01 -9.61 -10.28
C VAL A 113 -3.54 -9.78 -10.68
N ASP A 114 -2.70 -10.26 -9.76
CA ASP A 114 -1.28 -10.61 -9.99
C ASP A 114 -0.49 -9.54 -10.74
N LYS A 115 -0.76 -8.27 -10.40
CA LYS A 115 -0.12 -7.12 -11.03
C LYS A 115 1.38 -7.09 -10.67
N GLU A 116 2.24 -7.12 -11.67
CA GLU A 116 3.70 -7.10 -11.49
C GLU A 116 4.16 -5.80 -10.80
N GLN A 117 3.78 -4.64 -11.36
CA GLN A 117 4.14 -3.33 -10.80
C GLN A 117 2.99 -2.72 -10.00
N ILE A 118 3.10 -2.75 -8.68
CA ILE A 118 2.11 -2.16 -7.76
C ILE A 118 2.59 -0.86 -7.10
N TYR A 119 3.88 -0.59 -7.14
CA TYR A 119 4.48 0.57 -6.49
C TYR A 119 4.55 1.76 -7.44
N VAL A 120 4.48 2.96 -6.86
CA VAL A 120 4.80 4.18 -7.58
C VAL A 120 6.26 4.52 -7.32
N GLU A 121 7.11 4.37 -8.33
CA GLU A 121 8.56 4.53 -8.20
C GLU A 121 9.00 5.98 -8.38
N ASP A 122 9.01 6.74 -7.29
CA ASP A 122 9.53 8.11 -7.25
C ASP A 122 10.75 8.25 -6.32
N ALA A 123 11.23 9.47 -6.09
CA ALA A 123 12.36 9.71 -5.22
C ALA A 123 12.07 9.32 -3.76
N ILE A 124 10.83 9.51 -3.30
CA ILE A 124 10.40 9.19 -1.93
C ILE A 124 10.35 7.68 -1.74
N PHE A 125 9.75 6.96 -2.68
CA PHE A 125 9.75 5.49 -2.70
C PHE A 125 11.17 4.95 -2.61
N LYS A 126 12.07 5.45 -3.47
CA LYS A 126 13.48 5.02 -3.47
C LYS A 126 14.23 5.37 -2.20
N GLN A 127 13.77 6.35 -1.42
CA GLN A 127 14.41 6.70 -0.15
C GLN A 127 13.93 5.80 0.98
N GLU A 128 12.64 5.45 1.02
CA GLU A 128 12.04 4.61 2.06
C GLU A 128 12.20 3.12 1.79
N MET A 129 12.40 2.73 0.53
CA MET A 129 12.57 1.34 0.09
C MET A 129 14.05 0.98 -0.18
N LYS A 130 14.97 1.77 0.37
CA LYS A 130 16.41 1.56 0.24
C LYS A 130 16.96 0.61 1.29
#